data_AF-A0A660PJA9-F1
#
_entry.id   AF-A0A660PJA9-F1
#
_cell.length_a   1.000
_cell.length_b   1.000
_cell.length_c   1.000
_cell.angle_alpha   90.00
_cell.angle_beta   90.00
_cell.angle_gamma   90.00
#
_symmetry.space_group_name_H-M   'P 1'
#
loop_
_entity.id
_entity.type
_entity.pdbx_description
1 polymer ?
#
loop_
_entity_poly.entity_id
_entity_poly.type
_entity_poly.pdbx_seq_one_letter_code
_entity_poly.pdbx_strand_id
1 'polypeptide(L)'
;MKIRISLGVAILIMALSTVFMAQFCMADNYSSSQTARHIFERTQDRDNVIKILLYYDMEGLSGQNVITSIDFPRPEYYEARELLTADVNAVVDGLFAGGTDSVFVVDAHGSFNPEPDILLDKMDPRAQMLFKKEKFHPYIDLLNENSYDAIVAVAMHSKTGGGGFAEHTLNLGTDWILNGMSISESDILAYSWGRIGIPLIFVSGDDKLAEQLSWMNWLEYVTTKEAKGIDDALLYPVEEVRDNLSVAARHSVENLDKMKSVRLSVPITATLRVIPPADLSILEKVPGIEYQDQSVTFHAADFQEAYDGMRGLMSVAQSGYFNIAAELLFQQGEESFMKFKDGIFESWRKSASDTGSTDSSERKKTTTKEQLYFGSQ
;
A
#
# COMPACT_ATOMS: atom_id res chain seq x y z
N MET A 1 7.84 38.30 -56.46
CA MET A 1 8.37 37.10 -55.79
C MET A 1 7.32 36.63 -54.78
N LYS A 2 6.49 35.65 -55.15
CA LYS A 2 5.41 35.12 -54.29
C LYS A 2 5.94 33.85 -53.62
N ILE A 3 6.11 33.90 -52.30
CA ILE A 3 6.54 32.74 -51.50
C ILE A 3 5.30 31.85 -51.33
N ARG A 4 5.34 30.67 -51.95
CA ARG A 4 4.38 29.58 -51.69
C ARG A 4 4.77 28.92 -50.37
N ILE A 5 4.00 29.17 -49.32
CA ILE A 5 4.06 28.40 -48.08
C ILE A 5 3.36 27.07 -48.36
N SER A 6 4.05 25.95 -48.12
CA SER A 6 3.50 24.62 -48.35
C SER A 6 2.39 24.32 -47.33
N LEU A 7 1.41 23.53 -47.75
CA LEU A 7 0.23 23.15 -46.98
C LEU A 7 0.56 22.51 -45.61
N GLY A 8 1.78 22.00 -45.42
CA GLY A 8 2.26 21.44 -44.16
C GLY A 8 2.57 22.47 -43.06
N VAL A 9 2.91 23.72 -43.41
CA VAL A 9 3.20 24.77 -42.42
C VAL A 9 1.91 25.42 -41.89
N ALA A 10 0.84 25.43 -42.70
CA ALA A 10 -0.46 25.95 -42.28
C ALA A 10 -1.17 25.03 -41.25
N ILE A 11 -0.91 23.71 -41.31
CA ILE A 11 -1.47 22.73 -40.37
C ILE A 11 -0.75 22.79 -39.01
N LEU A 12 0.56 23.08 -39.00
CA LEU A 12 1.32 23.25 -37.76
C LEU A 12 0.93 24.52 -37.00
N ILE A 13 0.61 25.61 -37.71
CA ILE A 13 0.16 26.88 -37.11
C ILE A 13 -1.28 26.78 -36.57
N MET A 14 -2.15 25.96 -37.17
CA MET A 14 -3.49 25.71 -36.62
C MET A 14 -3.52 24.72 -35.44
N ALA A 15 -2.59 23.76 -35.38
CA ALA A 15 -2.49 22.86 -34.22
C ALA A 15 -1.91 23.57 -32.98
N LEU A 16 -1.00 24.52 -33.17
CA LEU A 16 -0.43 25.33 -32.08
C LEU A 16 -1.41 26.37 -31.52
N SER A 17 -2.36 26.89 -32.32
CA SER A 17 -3.36 27.83 -31.83
C SER A 17 -4.52 27.15 -31.08
N THR A 18 -4.83 25.88 -31.36
CA THR A 18 -5.79 25.11 -30.57
C THR A 18 -5.24 24.66 -29.21
N VAL A 19 -3.93 24.41 -29.11
CA VAL A 19 -3.28 24.12 -27.82
C VAL A 19 -3.16 25.38 -26.96
N PHE A 20 -2.92 26.55 -27.58
CA PHE A 20 -2.85 27.82 -26.83
C PHE A 20 -4.21 28.39 -26.41
N MET A 21 -5.31 28.11 -27.14
CA MET A 21 -6.66 28.52 -26.71
C MET A 21 -7.28 27.60 -25.63
N ALA A 22 -6.86 26.34 -25.53
CA ALA A 22 -7.27 25.47 -24.43
C ALA A 22 -6.67 25.88 -23.07
N GLN A 23 -5.63 26.72 -23.08
CA GLN A 23 -4.91 27.14 -21.88
C GLN A 23 -5.33 28.52 -21.33
N PHE A 24 -6.34 29.16 -21.93
CA PHE A 24 -6.79 30.51 -21.54
C PHE A 24 -8.29 30.64 -21.23
N CYS A 25 -9.00 29.54 -21.00
CA CYS A 25 -10.42 29.57 -20.59
C CYS A 25 -10.77 28.69 -19.37
N MET A 26 -9.79 28.30 -18.57
CA MET A 26 -10.01 27.67 -17.26
C MET A 26 -9.21 28.40 -16.19
N ALA A 27 -9.31 29.73 -16.18
CA ALA A 27 -9.00 30.54 -15.01
C ALA A 27 -10.32 31.05 -14.41
N ASP A 28 -11.29 30.15 -14.29
CA ASP A 28 -12.44 30.38 -13.44
C ASP A 28 -12.03 30.07 -12.00
N ASN A 29 -11.90 31.14 -11.22
CA ASN A 29 -11.92 31.17 -9.76
C ASN A 29 -12.23 29.82 -9.09
N TYR A 30 -11.19 29.03 -8.81
CA TYR A 30 -11.28 27.96 -7.81
C TYR A 30 -11.33 28.65 -6.44
N SER A 31 -12.54 29.10 -6.11
CA SER A 31 -12.92 29.52 -4.78
C SER A 31 -12.62 28.39 -3.80
N SER A 32 -11.87 28.73 -2.77
CA SER A 32 -11.59 27.93 -1.58
C SER A 32 -12.77 27.09 -1.08
N SER A 33 -12.44 25.85 -0.66
CA SER A 33 -13.20 24.93 0.22
C SER A 33 -14.06 23.81 -0.42
N GLN A 34 -13.59 23.13 -1.46
CA GLN A 34 -13.94 21.71 -1.55
C GLN A 34 -13.08 20.94 -0.55
N THR A 35 -13.71 20.21 0.38
CA THR A 35 -13.00 19.34 1.31
C THR A 35 -12.24 18.29 0.49
N ALA A 36 -10.98 17.99 0.86
CA ALA A 36 -10.17 17.00 0.14
C ALA A 36 -10.75 15.57 0.18
N ARG A 37 -11.65 15.33 1.14
CA ARG A 37 -12.37 14.08 1.39
C ARG A 37 -13.89 14.32 1.32
N HIS A 38 -14.61 13.31 0.87
CA HIS A 38 -16.05 13.17 0.99
C HIS A 38 -16.38 11.96 1.85
N ILE A 39 -17.08 12.20 2.97
CA ILE A 39 -17.51 11.18 3.91
C ILE A 39 -19.00 10.93 3.66
N PHE A 40 -19.39 9.66 3.57
CA PHE A 40 -20.76 9.27 3.26
C PHE A 40 -21.11 7.96 3.97
N GLU A 41 -22.41 7.70 4.12
CA GLU A 41 -22.89 6.46 4.72
C GLU A 41 -22.43 5.26 3.90
N ARG A 42 -22.08 4.16 4.57
CA ARG A 42 -21.65 2.94 3.88
C ARG A 42 -22.71 2.43 2.89
N THR A 43 -22.26 1.72 1.87
CA THR A 43 -23.17 0.95 1.01
C THR A 43 -23.49 -0.36 1.71
N GLN A 44 -24.78 -0.66 1.89
CA GLN A 44 -25.24 -1.88 2.58
C GLN A 44 -25.27 -3.06 1.59
N ASP A 45 -24.68 -4.20 1.95
CA ASP A 45 -24.92 -5.45 1.24
C ASP A 45 -26.32 -6.00 1.59
N ARG A 46 -27.01 -6.55 0.60
CA ARG A 46 -28.48 -6.79 0.60
C ARG A 46 -28.91 -8.11 1.25
N ASP A 47 -27.95 -8.93 1.66
CA ASP A 47 -28.20 -10.35 1.96
C ASP A 47 -28.17 -10.70 3.47
N ASN A 48 -28.11 -9.71 4.37
CA ASN A 48 -28.04 -9.90 5.84
C ASN A 48 -26.87 -10.77 6.33
N VAL A 49 -25.82 -10.95 5.53
CA VAL A 49 -24.60 -11.67 5.91
C VAL A 49 -23.49 -10.64 6.07
N ILE A 50 -22.90 -10.53 7.24
CA ILE A 50 -21.80 -9.59 7.51
C ILE A 50 -20.47 -10.27 7.20
N LYS A 51 -19.77 -9.76 6.19
CA LYS A 51 -18.44 -10.25 5.78
C LYS A 51 -17.38 -9.19 6.04
N ILE A 52 -16.36 -9.56 6.80
CA ILE A 52 -15.24 -8.68 7.13
C ILE A 52 -14.00 -9.10 6.36
N LEU A 53 -13.32 -8.13 5.75
CA LEU A 53 -11.97 -8.28 5.25
C LEU A 53 -11.00 -7.65 6.26
N LEU A 54 -10.17 -8.48 6.87
CA LEU A 54 -9.16 -8.11 7.84
C LEU A 54 -7.79 -8.07 7.16
N TYR A 55 -7.18 -6.90 7.16
CA TYR A 55 -5.77 -6.72 6.84
C TYR A 55 -4.98 -6.79 8.14
N TYR A 56 -3.83 -7.45 8.11
CA TYR A 56 -2.85 -7.27 9.16
C TYR A 56 -1.56 -6.72 8.57
N ASP A 57 -0.91 -5.93 9.40
CA ASP A 57 0.46 -5.49 9.26
C ASP A 57 1.28 -6.01 10.46
N MET A 58 2.49 -5.51 10.74
CA MET A 58 3.34 -6.09 11.80
C MET A 58 4.01 -5.07 12.73
N GLU A 59 4.05 -3.80 12.38
CA GLU A 59 4.73 -2.72 13.10
C GLU A 59 3.96 -2.30 14.36
N GLY A 60 2.64 -2.41 14.33
CA GLY A 60 1.71 -1.94 15.36
C GLY A 60 1.34 -3.00 16.40
N LEU A 61 2.12 -4.07 16.56
CA LEU A 61 1.76 -5.20 17.44
C LEU A 61 1.83 -4.88 18.93
N SER A 62 0.95 -5.49 19.72
CA SER A 62 1.12 -5.52 21.18
C SER A 62 2.39 -6.28 21.56
N GLY A 63 3.08 -5.85 22.62
CA GLY A 63 4.29 -6.53 23.12
C GLY A 63 5.55 -6.38 22.25
N GLN A 64 5.50 -5.61 21.17
CA GLN A 64 6.60 -5.42 20.22
C GLN A 64 7.22 -4.02 20.32
N ASN A 65 8.52 -3.94 20.61
CA ASN A 65 9.29 -2.69 20.66
C ASN A 65 10.64 -2.76 19.94
N VAL A 66 10.91 -3.81 19.16
CA VAL A 66 12.17 -4.00 18.44
C VAL A 66 11.90 -3.95 16.94
N ILE A 67 12.48 -2.99 16.23
CA ILE A 67 12.18 -2.77 14.80
C ILE A 67 12.54 -3.97 13.92
N THR A 68 13.60 -4.74 14.25
CA THR A 68 13.98 -5.93 13.47
C THR A 68 12.97 -7.07 13.55
N SER A 69 11.98 -6.99 14.44
CA SER A 69 10.92 -7.99 14.54
C SER A 69 9.90 -7.92 13.38
N ILE A 70 9.96 -6.90 12.53
CA ILE A 70 9.12 -6.78 11.32
C ILE A 70 9.83 -7.33 10.07
N ASP A 71 11.09 -7.77 10.18
CA ASP A 71 11.93 -8.09 9.02
C ASP A 71 12.26 -9.59 8.98
N PHE A 72 11.76 -10.32 7.99
CA PHE A 72 12.16 -11.71 7.78
C PHE A 72 13.58 -11.77 7.17
N PRO A 73 14.46 -12.69 7.59
CA PRO A 73 14.27 -13.80 8.55
C PRO A 73 14.94 -13.54 9.90
N ARG A 74 14.82 -12.33 10.47
CA ARG A 74 15.47 -11.99 11.74
C ARG A 74 14.98 -12.89 12.89
N PRO A 75 15.80 -13.17 13.91
CA PRO A 75 15.36 -13.98 15.05
C PRO A 75 14.11 -13.43 15.74
N GLU A 76 14.04 -12.11 15.93
CA GLU A 76 12.92 -11.43 16.61
C GLU A 76 11.61 -11.52 15.82
N TYR A 77 11.70 -11.68 14.50
CA TYR A 77 10.52 -11.80 13.63
C TYR A 77 9.68 -13.04 13.96
N TYR A 78 10.30 -14.16 14.31
CA TYR A 78 9.57 -15.38 14.66
C TYR A 78 8.77 -15.24 15.96
N GLU A 79 9.27 -14.50 16.94
CA GLU A 79 8.51 -14.18 18.16
C GLU A 79 7.36 -13.22 17.84
N ALA A 80 7.59 -12.23 16.97
CA ALA A 80 6.55 -11.31 16.55
C ALA A 80 5.42 -11.98 15.74
N ARG A 81 5.68 -13.07 15.01
CA ARG A 81 4.61 -13.88 14.38
C ARG A 81 3.64 -14.48 15.40
N GLU A 82 4.13 -14.88 16.57
CA GLU A 82 3.28 -15.38 17.66
C GLU A 82 2.40 -14.24 18.22
N LEU A 83 2.98 -13.06 18.42
CA LEU A 83 2.25 -11.86 18.86
C LEU A 83 1.20 -11.44 17.83
N LEU A 84 1.57 -11.38 16.55
CA LEU A 84 0.69 -11.09 15.42
C LEU A 84 -0.50 -12.04 15.37
N THR A 85 -0.24 -13.34 15.43
CA THR A 85 -1.31 -14.34 15.36
C THR A 85 -2.27 -14.19 16.54
N ALA A 86 -1.76 -13.93 17.74
CA ALA A 86 -2.60 -13.74 18.92
C ALA A 86 -3.43 -12.45 18.86
N ASP A 87 -2.86 -11.34 18.40
CA ASP A 87 -3.56 -10.06 18.27
C ASP A 87 -4.64 -10.12 17.17
N VAL A 88 -4.33 -10.74 16.03
CA VAL A 88 -5.32 -11.03 14.98
C VAL A 88 -6.44 -11.91 15.51
N ASN A 89 -6.12 -12.98 16.26
CA ASN A 89 -7.13 -13.85 16.85
C ASN A 89 -8.03 -13.13 17.86
N ALA A 90 -7.49 -12.20 18.66
CA ALA A 90 -8.29 -11.39 19.58
C ALA A 90 -9.29 -10.50 18.83
N VAL A 91 -8.85 -9.88 17.73
CA VAL A 91 -9.74 -9.10 16.85
C VAL A 91 -10.79 -10.00 16.21
N VAL A 92 -10.40 -11.16 15.63
CA VAL A 92 -11.32 -12.13 15.03
C VAL A 92 -12.40 -12.56 16.02
N ASP A 93 -12.02 -12.87 17.27
CA ASP A 93 -12.97 -13.25 18.30
C ASP A 93 -13.99 -12.14 18.59
N GLY A 94 -13.51 -10.90 18.72
CA GLY A 94 -14.37 -9.72 18.85
C GLY A 94 -15.33 -9.54 17.69
N LEU A 95 -14.86 -9.67 16.45
CA LEU A 95 -15.69 -9.55 15.24
C LEU A 95 -16.84 -10.57 15.22
N PHE A 96 -16.56 -11.83 15.57
CA PHE A 96 -17.60 -12.86 15.68
C PHE A 96 -18.54 -12.60 16.85
N ALA A 97 -18.03 -12.14 18.00
CA ALA A 97 -18.87 -11.75 19.13
C ALA A 97 -19.80 -10.58 18.82
N GLY A 98 -19.42 -9.71 17.88
CA GLY A 98 -20.23 -8.61 17.34
C GLY A 98 -21.27 -9.04 16.29
N GLY A 99 -21.27 -10.30 15.87
CA GLY A 99 -22.26 -10.85 14.92
C GLY A 99 -21.78 -10.93 13.47
N THR A 100 -20.48 -10.91 13.20
CA THR A 100 -19.93 -11.19 11.87
C THR A 100 -20.17 -12.65 11.47
N ASP A 101 -20.50 -12.92 10.20
CA ASP A 101 -20.71 -14.26 9.68
C ASP A 101 -19.44 -14.87 9.07
N SER A 102 -18.53 -14.05 8.54
CA SER A 102 -17.29 -14.51 7.93
C SER A 102 -16.18 -13.47 8.04
N VAL A 103 -14.97 -13.94 8.38
CA VAL A 103 -13.76 -13.10 8.42
C VAL A 103 -12.74 -13.68 7.44
N PHE A 104 -12.28 -12.84 6.53
CA PHE A 104 -11.23 -13.14 5.56
C PHE A 104 -9.98 -12.36 5.91
N VAL A 105 -8.84 -13.03 5.99
CA VAL A 105 -7.58 -12.43 6.45
C VAL A 105 -6.61 -12.26 5.29
N VAL A 106 -5.97 -11.10 5.22
CA VAL A 106 -5.00 -10.73 4.21
C VAL A 106 -3.73 -10.25 4.90
N ASP A 107 -2.63 -10.84 4.47
CA ASP A 107 -1.28 -10.37 4.78
C ASP A 107 -1.01 -9.04 4.05
N ALA A 108 -0.80 -7.94 4.75
CA ALA A 108 -0.48 -6.64 4.14
C ALA A 108 0.98 -6.22 4.29
N HIS A 109 1.70 -6.82 5.24
CA HIS A 109 2.98 -6.34 5.76
C HIS A 109 4.16 -6.38 4.76
N GLY A 110 4.24 -7.45 3.96
CA GLY A 110 5.29 -7.54 2.93
C GLY A 110 6.69 -7.84 3.48
N SER A 111 6.78 -8.66 4.53
CA SER A 111 8.03 -9.14 5.15
C SER A 111 9.01 -9.86 4.20
N PHE A 112 8.61 -10.20 2.97
CA PHE A 112 9.30 -11.12 2.06
C PHE A 112 9.37 -12.58 2.56
N ASN A 113 8.66 -12.93 3.63
CA ASN A 113 8.43 -14.32 4.00
C ASN A 113 7.66 -15.03 2.86
N PRO A 114 8.08 -16.23 2.39
CA PRO A 114 7.34 -16.98 1.39
C PRO A 114 5.96 -17.47 1.87
N GLU A 115 5.76 -17.56 3.19
CA GLU A 115 4.50 -17.90 3.84
C GLU A 115 3.86 -16.66 4.48
N PRO A 116 2.55 -16.67 4.79
CA PRO A 116 1.93 -15.61 5.58
C PRO A 116 2.67 -15.35 6.90
N ASP A 117 2.72 -14.09 7.35
CA ASP A 117 3.33 -13.75 8.65
C ASP A 117 2.54 -14.33 9.83
N ILE A 118 1.24 -14.54 9.72
CA ILE A 118 0.48 -15.30 10.72
C ILE A 118 0.86 -16.79 10.73
N LEU A 119 0.70 -17.44 11.88
CA LEU A 119 0.89 -18.87 12.05
C LEU A 119 -0.43 -19.59 11.75
N LEU A 120 -0.53 -20.21 10.57
CA LEU A 120 -1.77 -20.81 10.07
C LEU A 120 -2.32 -21.93 10.97
N ASP A 121 -1.45 -22.66 11.68
CA ASP A 121 -1.84 -23.71 12.63
C ASP A 121 -2.39 -23.17 13.96
N LYS A 122 -2.21 -21.86 14.20
CA LYS A 122 -2.68 -21.14 15.39
C LYS A 122 -3.73 -20.08 15.07
N MET A 123 -4.00 -19.80 13.80
CA MET A 123 -5.05 -18.88 13.37
C MET A 123 -6.42 -19.39 13.83
N ASP A 124 -7.30 -18.49 14.26
CA ASP A 124 -8.67 -18.84 14.62
C ASP A 124 -9.36 -19.63 13.49
N PRO A 125 -9.88 -20.84 13.76
CA PRO A 125 -10.39 -21.73 12.72
C PRO A 125 -11.68 -21.21 12.05
N ARG A 126 -12.32 -20.16 12.59
CA ARG A 126 -13.48 -19.50 12.00
C ARG A 126 -13.09 -18.50 10.90
N ALA A 127 -11.85 -18.01 10.91
CA ALA A 127 -11.33 -17.11 9.88
C ALA A 127 -10.75 -17.88 8.69
N GLN A 128 -10.63 -17.21 7.54
CA GLN A 128 -10.09 -17.80 6.32
C GLN A 128 -8.94 -16.94 5.78
N MET A 129 -7.75 -17.54 5.63
CA MET A 129 -6.62 -16.87 5.01
C MET A 129 -6.82 -16.78 3.49
N LEU A 130 -6.70 -15.57 2.95
CA LEU A 130 -6.68 -15.32 1.51
C LEU A 130 -5.24 -15.36 1.00
N PHE A 131 -4.93 -16.39 0.22
CA PHE A 131 -3.63 -16.51 -0.43
C PHE A 131 -3.58 -15.71 -1.73
N LYS A 132 -2.53 -14.90 -1.87
CA LYS A 132 -2.28 -14.04 -3.02
C LYS A 132 -1.87 -14.89 -4.23
N LYS A 133 -2.56 -14.75 -5.37
CA LYS A 133 -2.26 -15.50 -6.62
C LYS A 133 -1.43 -14.72 -7.64
N GLU A 134 -1.46 -13.39 -7.59
CA GLU A 134 -0.82 -12.49 -8.58
C GLU A 134 0.13 -11.49 -7.91
N LYS A 135 0.74 -10.62 -8.72
CA LYS A 135 1.65 -9.55 -8.27
C LYS A 135 0.90 -8.67 -7.25
N PHE A 136 1.46 -8.59 -6.04
CA PHE A 136 0.80 -8.06 -4.86
C PHE A 136 0.56 -6.54 -4.93
N HIS A 137 -0.70 -6.11 -5.00
CA HIS A 137 -1.17 -4.78 -4.62
C HIS A 137 -2.03 -4.90 -3.35
N PRO A 138 -1.48 -4.63 -2.15
CA PRO A 138 -2.18 -4.89 -0.89
C PRO A 138 -3.54 -4.21 -0.83
N TYR A 139 -3.65 -3.02 -1.41
CA TYR A 139 -4.72 -2.11 -1.06
C TYR A 139 -5.86 -2.03 -2.07
N ILE A 140 -5.70 -2.46 -3.33
CA ILE A 140 -6.71 -2.22 -4.38
C ILE A 140 -7.17 -3.46 -5.17
N ASP A 141 -6.45 -4.60 -5.13
CA ASP A 141 -6.68 -5.71 -6.08
C ASP A 141 -7.57 -6.85 -5.58
N LEU A 142 -8.08 -6.78 -4.34
CA LEU A 142 -8.97 -7.81 -3.78
C LEU A 142 -10.45 -7.64 -4.15
N LEU A 143 -10.71 -6.95 -5.25
CA LEU A 143 -12.05 -6.56 -5.68
C LEU A 143 -12.81 -7.76 -6.26
N ASN A 144 -13.50 -8.48 -5.39
CA ASN A 144 -14.86 -8.88 -5.72
C ASN A 144 -15.75 -7.71 -5.26
N GLU A 145 -16.00 -6.76 -6.16
CA GLU A 145 -16.83 -5.60 -5.88
C GLU A 145 -18.17 -6.09 -5.29
N ASN A 146 -18.47 -5.70 -4.04
CA ASN A 146 -19.62 -6.13 -3.23
C ASN A 146 -19.52 -7.48 -2.49
N SER A 147 -18.32 -8.00 -2.16
CA SER A 147 -18.21 -9.21 -1.32
C SER A 147 -17.99 -8.97 0.18
N TYR A 148 -17.74 -7.73 0.61
CA TYR A 148 -17.44 -7.41 2.01
C TYR A 148 -18.26 -6.21 2.49
N ASP A 149 -18.60 -6.20 3.77
CA ASP A 149 -19.39 -5.14 4.42
C ASP A 149 -18.52 -4.10 5.13
N ALA A 150 -17.31 -4.48 5.52
CA ALA A 150 -16.36 -3.62 6.19
C ALA A 150 -14.93 -4.14 6.15
N ILE A 151 -14.00 -3.21 6.36
CA ILE A 151 -12.57 -3.45 6.47
C ILE A 151 -12.12 -3.25 7.91
N VAL A 152 -11.23 -4.11 8.34
CA VAL A 152 -10.55 -4.08 9.63
C VAL A 152 -9.06 -4.12 9.35
N ALA A 153 -8.25 -3.34 10.08
CA ALA A 153 -6.80 -3.36 9.95
C ALA A 153 -6.13 -3.58 11.31
N VAL A 154 -5.22 -4.52 11.42
CA VAL A 154 -4.59 -4.90 12.68
C VAL A 154 -3.09 -4.61 12.61
N ALA A 155 -2.54 -4.06 13.69
CA ALA A 155 -1.11 -3.80 13.86
C ALA A 155 -0.51 -2.85 12.81
N MET A 156 -1.28 -1.85 12.40
CA MET A 156 -0.87 -0.80 11.47
C MET A 156 0.07 0.21 12.14
N HIS A 157 0.76 1.01 11.33
CA HIS A 157 1.66 2.06 11.79
C HIS A 157 1.37 3.44 11.19
N SER A 158 1.98 4.45 11.80
CA SER A 158 1.88 5.83 11.35
C SER A 158 2.61 6.04 10.01
N LYS A 159 2.16 7.02 9.23
CA LYS A 159 2.77 7.39 7.94
C LYS A 159 4.22 7.89 8.10
N THR A 160 4.98 7.97 7.00
CA THR A 160 6.32 8.60 7.00
C THR A 160 6.31 10.00 7.64
N GLY A 161 7.22 10.25 8.58
CA GLY A 161 7.32 11.52 9.31
C GLY A 161 6.18 11.74 10.31
N GLY A 162 5.55 10.67 10.79
CA GLY A 162 4.42 10.66 11.72
C GLY A 162 4.77 10.68 13.21
N GLY A 163 6.04 10.48 13.57
CA GLY A 163 6.58 10.23 14.90
C GLY A 163 6.41 8.80 15.43
N GLY A 164 5.82 7.86 14.69
CA GLY A 164 5.45 6.53 15.18
C GLY A 164 6.56 5.49 15.12
N PHE A 165 6.32 4.35 15.78
CA PHE A 165 7.21 3.19 15.70
C PHE A 165 7.18 2.63 14.27
N ALA A 166 8.37 2.37 13.70
CA ALA A 166 8.56 1.88 12.35
C ALA A 166 7.80 2.67 11.26
N GLU A 167 7.67 3.99 11.45
CA GLU A 167 6.88 4.83 10.54
C GLU A 167 7.33 4.78 9.07
N HIS A 168 6.40 4.47 8.17
CA HIS A 168 6.62 4.55 6.74
C HIS A 168 5.30 4.59 5.95
N THR A 169 5.35 4.58 4.62
CA THR A 169 4.16 4.40 3.78
C THR A 169 4.55 3.60 2.53
N LEU A 170 4.18 2.33 2.52
CA LEU A 170 4.49 1.23 1.60
C LEU A 170 5.97 0.86 1.51
N ASN A 171 6.87 1.84 1.39
CA ASN A 171 8.32 1.63 1.42
C ASN A 171 8.96 2.64 2.40
N LEU A 172 10.21 2.37 2.78
CA LEU A 172 10.97 3.28 3.63
C LEU A 172 11.24 4.64 2.95
N GLY A 173 11.01 5.73 3.66
CA GLY A 173 11.32 7.06 3.17
C GLY A 173 10.44 7.54 2.00
N THR A 174 9.26 6.94 1.78
CA THR A 174 8.28 7.44 0.81
C THR A 174 7.05 8.02 1.51
N ASP A 175 6.78 9.31 1.32
CA ASP A 175 5.60 9.99 1.83
C ASP A 175 4.58 10.21 0.69
N TRP A 176 3.42 9.59 0.83
CA TRP A 176 2.31 9.72 -0.11
C TRP A 176 1.43 10.90 0.29
N ILE A 177 1.25 11.85 -0.64
CA ILE A 177 0.44 13.04 -0.41
C ILE A 177 -0.68 13.07 -1.45
N LEU A 178 -1.94 12.95 -1.01
CA LEU A 178 -3.13 13.01 -1.88
C LEU A 178 -3.97 14.22 -1.49
N ASN A 179 -4.28 15.08 -2.48
CA ASN A 179 -5.02 16.34 -2.27
C ASN A 179 -4.41 17.20 -1.14
N GLY A 180 -3.08 17.23 -1.05
CA GLY A 180 -2.34 17.99 -0.04
C GLY A 180 -2.28 17.34 1.34
N MET A 181 -2.84 16.14 1.53
CA MET A 181 -2.80 15.40 2.79
C MET A 181 -1.74 14.30 2.69
N SER A 182 -0.74 14.33 3.57
CA SER A 182 0.17 13.18 3.79
C SER A 182 -0.62 12.07 4.49
N ILE A 183 -0.56 10.85 3.94
CA ILE A 183 -1.48 9.76 4.29
C ILE A 183 -0.74 8.51 4.75
N SER A 184 -1.36 7.75 5.67
CA SER A 184 -0.91 6.44 6.13
C SER A 184 -1.44 5.31 5.26
N GLU A 185 -0.96 4.09 5.50
CA GLU A 185 -1.50 2.88 4.85
C GLU A 185 -2.96 2.60 5.28
N SER A 186 -3.32 2.99 6.50
CA SER A 186 -4.71 2.96 6.97
C SER A 186 -5.61 3.94 6.21
N ASP A 187 -5.10 5.12 5.85
CA ASP A 187 -5.83 6.04 4.96
C ASP A 187 -5.98 5.44 3.54
N ILE A 188 -4.94 4.79 3.02
CA ILE A 188 -4.98 4.11 1.71
C ILE A 188 -6.07 3.02 1.72
N LEU A 189 -6.16 2.21 2.78
CA LEU A 189 -7.25 1.25 2.97
C LEU A 189 -8.62 1.93 2.95
N ALA A 190 -8.78 3.01 3.71
CA ALA A 190 -10.04 3.74 3.82
C ALA A 190 -10.49 4.32 2.47
N TYR A 191 -9.57 4.91 1.68
CA TYR A 191 -9.90 5.44 0.35
C TYR A 191 -10.14 4.36 -0.68
N SER A 192 -9.34 3.29 -0.64
CA SER A 192 -9.47 2.19 -1.60
C SER A 192 -10.83 1.52 -1.50
N TRP A 193 -11.21 1.10 -0.29
CA TRP A 193 -12.48 0.42 -0.06
C TRP A 193 -13.66 1.39 -0.04
N GLY A 194 -13.43 2.61 0.43
CA GLY A 194 -14.42 3.66 0.39
C GLY A 194 -14.81 4.07 -1.03
N ARG A 195 -13.97 3.86 -2.06
CA ARG A 195 -14.32 4.10 -3.47
C ARG A 195 -15.54 3.28 -3.92
N ILE A 196 -15.73 2.10 -3.33
CA ILE A 196 -16.86 1.18 -3.58
C ILE A 196 -17.84 1.14 -2.40
N GLY A 197 -17.76 2.12 -1.49
CA GLY A 197 -18.71 2.28 -0.39
C GLY A 197 -18.54 1.29 0.77
N ILE A 198 -17.38 0.65 0.90
CA ILE A 198 -17.05 -0.22 2.03
C ILE A 198 -16.24 0.59 3.07
N PRO A 199 -16.67 0.65 4.34
CA PRO A 199 -16.01 1.44 5.37
C PRO A 199 -14.83 0.70 6.01
N LEU A 200 -13.81 1.46 6.43
CA LEU A 200 -12.83 1.00 7.44
C LEU A 200 -13.44 1.26 8.82
N ILE A 201 -13.60 0.20 9.62
CA ILE A 201 -14.37 0.24 10.88
C ILE A 201 -13.53 0.04 12.13
N PHE A 202 -12.35 -0.55 11.98
CA PHE A 202 -11.43 -0.81 13.07
C PHE A 202 -9.97 -0.69 12.60
N VAL A 203 -9.12 -0.07 13.43
CA VAL A 203 -7.66 -0.09 13.29
C VAL A 203 -7.00 -0.33 14.65
N SER A 204 -5.90 -1.08 14.69
CA SER A 204 -4.98 -1.07 15.85
C SER A 204 -3.56 -0.68 15.45
N GLY A 205 -2.84 -0.03 16.35
CA GLY A 205 -1.47 0.48 16.14
C GLY A 205 -0.97 1.31 17.31
N ASP A 206 0.05 2.14 17.12
CA ASP A 206 0.58 3.02 18.17
C ASP A 206 -0.29 4.28 18.42
N ASP A 207 0.14 5.13 19.35
CA ASP A 207 -0.54 6.39 19.68
C ASP A 207 -0.46 7.44 18.57
N LYS A 208 0.60 7.41 17.76
CA LYS A 208 0.83 8.38 16.68
C LYS A 208 -0.08 8.11 15.49
N LEU A 209 -0.32 6.85 15.15
CA LEU A 209 -1.36 6.48 14.19
C LEU A 209 -2.75 6.82 14.73
N ALA A 210 -3.00 6.65 16.04
CA ALA A 210 -4.28 7.03 16.65
C ALA A 210 -4.58 8.53 16.44
N GLU A 211 -3.59 9.39 16.70
CA GLU A 211 -3.67 10.84 16.45
C GLU A 211 -3.94 11.13 14.97
N GLN A 212 -3.24 10.44 14.06
CA GLN A 212 -3.39 10.61 12.61
C GLN A 212 -4.78 10.24 12.09
N LEU A 213 -5.40 9.19 12.64
CA LEU A 213 -6.71 8.70 12.20
C LEU A 213 -7.89 9.33 12.95
N SER A 214 -7.63 10.22 13.92
CA SER A 214 -8.67 10.88 14.74
C SER A 214 -9.76 11.63 13.96
N TRP A 215 -9.52 11.94 12.68
CA TRP A 215 -10.52 12.54 11.80
C TRP A 215 -11.64 11.55 11.38
N MET A 216 -11.38 10.23 11.43
CA MET A 216 -12.38 9.18 11.22
C MET A 216 -13.12 8.89 12.52
N ASN A 217 -13.99 9.81 12.95
CA ASN A 217 -14.66 9.72 14.26
C ASN A 217 -15.62 8.53 14.47
N TRP A 218 -15.89 7.73 13.44
CA TRP A 218 -16.62 6.47 13.53
C TRP A 218 -15.72 5.26 13.75
N LEU A 219 -14.41 5.40 13.50
CA LEU A 219 -13.44 4.32 13.55
C LEU A 219 -13.21 3.87 14.99
N GLU A 220 -13.34 2.57 15.25
CA GLU A 220 -12.83 1.98 16.48
C GLU A 220 -11.31 1.87 16.40
N TYR A 221 -10.60 2.38 17.41
CA TYR A 221 -9.15 2.35 17.45
C TYR A 221 -8.63 1.78 18.75
N VAL A 222 -7.64 0.89 18.66
CA VAL A 222 -6.93 0.36 19.84
C VAL A 222 -5.44 0.72 19.76
N THR A 223 -4.99 1.51 20.72
CA THR A 223 -3.56 1.81 20.92
C THR A 223 -2.88 0.60 21.58
N THR A 224 -1.94 -0.02 20.89
CA THR A 224 -1.23 -1.23 21.35
C THR A 224 0.06 -0.91 22.12
N LYS A 225 0.65 0.26 21.85
CA LYS A 225 1.89 0.76 22.44
C LYS A 225 1.95 2.28 22.33
N GLU A 226 2.82 2.91 23.11
CA GLU A 226 3.18 4.33 22.93
C GLU A 226 4.54 4.43 22.24
N ALA A 227 4.59 5.04 21.05
CA ALA A 227 5.82 5.25 20.31
C ALA A 227 6.73 6.28 21.00
N LYS A 228 8.01 5.93 21.16
CA LYS A 228 9.07 6.83 21.66
C LYS A 228 10.04 7.26 20.57
N GLY A 229 9.92 6.66 19.39
CA GLY A 229 10.66 6.98 18.19
C GLY A 229 10.42 5.89 17.16
N ILE A 230 11.19 5.93 16.07
CA ILE A 230 11.08 4.96 14.97
C ILE A 230 11.45 3.54 15.38
N ASP A 231 12.28 3.36 16.42
CA ASP A 231 12.84 2.08 16.85
C ASP A 231 12.66 1.80 18.36
N ASP A 232 11.80 2.57 19.04
CA ASP A 232 11.52 2.41 20.46
C ASP A 232 10.04 2.68 20.79
N ALA A 233 9.49 1.90 21.71
CA ALA A 233 8.11 2.03 22.16
C ALA A 233 7.95 1.57 23.62
N LEU A 234 7.10 2.27 24.35
CA LEU A 234 6.62 1.84 25.67
C LEU A 234 5.45 0.87 25.49
N LEU A 235 5.60 -0.32 26.06
CA LEU A 235 4.62 -1.39 25.93
C LEU A 235 3.55 -1.33 27.02
N TYR A 236 2.31 -1.57 26.60
CA TYR A 236 1.22 -1.88 27.51
C TYR A 236 1.19 -3.39 27.84
N PRO A 237 0.51 -3.81 28.92
CA PRO A 237 0.31 -5.22 29.22
C PRO A 237 -0.40 -5.91 28.06
N VAL A 238 0.25 -6.93 27.49
CA VAL A 238 -0.21 -7.62 26.26
C VAL A 238 -1.65 -8.16 26.41
N GLU A 239 -1.98 -8.78 27.54
CA GLU A 239 -3.33 -9.32 27.77
C GLU A 239 -4.39 -8.22 27.83
N GLU A 240 -4.08 -7.06 28.42
CA GLU A 240 -5.00 -5.90 28.44
C GLU A 240 -5.22 -5.35 27.04
N VAL A 241 -4.17 -5.26 26.22
CA VAL A 241 -4.29 -4.84 24.82
C VAL A 241 -5.18 -5.82 24.05
N ARG A 242 -5.02 -7.13 24.24
CA ARG A 242 -5.83 -8.15 23.56
C ARG A 242 -7.30 -8.12 23.98
N ASP A 243 -7.59 -7.89 25.26
CA ASP A 243 -8.95 -7.67 25.72
C ASP A 243 -9.57 -6.44 25.03
N ASN A 244 -8.81 -5.34 24.94
CA ASN A 244 -9.25 -4.12 24.25
C ASN A 244 -9.45 -4.35 22.75
N LEU A 245 -8.57 -5.10 22.08
CA LEU A 245 -8.70 -5.50 20.68
C LEU A 245 -10.03 -6.23 20.44
N SER A 246 -10.34 -7.24 21.27
CA SER A 246 -11.59 -8.00 21.15
C SER A 246 -12.82 -7.13 21.40
N VAL A 247 -12.81 -6.31 22.47
CA VAL A 247 -13.94 -5.44 22.82
C VAL A 247 -14.22 -4.39 21.74
N ALA A 248 -13.19 -3.71 21.24
CA ALA A 248 -13.36 -2.68 20.21
C ALA A 248 -13.73 -3.29 18.84
N ALA A 249 -13.18 -4.45 18.48
CA ALA A 249 -13.58 -5.16 17.27
C ALA A 249 -15.06 -5.57 17.31
N ARG A 250 -15.53 -6.09 18.45
CA ARG A 250 -16.96 -6.35 18.68
C ARG A 250 -17.81 -5.09 18.51
N HIS A 251 -17.43 -4.01 19.17
CA HIS A 251 -18.18 -2.75 19.13
C HIS A 251 -18.25 -2.18 17.69
N SER A 252 -17.20 -2.38 16.89
CA SER A 252 -17.17 -1.92 15.50
C SER A 252 -18.25 -2.59 14.63
N VAL A 253 -18.51 -3.88 14.87
CA VAL A 253 -19.54 -4.66 14.14
C VAL A 253 -20.93 -4.36 14.69
N GLU A 254 -21.09 -4.25 16.01
CA GLU A 254 -22.36 -3.90 16.65
C GLU A 254 -22.88 -2.51 16.21
N ASN A 255 -21.98 -1.61 15.79
CA ASN A 255 -22.29 -0.27 15.29
C ASN A 255 -22.05 -0.11 13.78
N LEU A 256 -22.00 -1.21 13.03
CA LEU A 256 -21.71 -1.18 11.59
C LEU A 256 -22.66 -0.26 10.79
N ASP A 257 -23.89 -0.07 11.26
CA ASP A 257 -24.89 0.85 10.68
C ASP A 257 -24.50 2.34 10.78
N LYS A 258 -23.59 2.70 11.69
CA LYS A 258 -23.09 4.07 11.90
C LYS A 258 -21.75 4.33 11.23
N MET A 259 -21.13 3.29 10.67
CA MET A 259 -19.83 3.36 10.04
C MET A 259 -19.91 4.05 8.68
N LYS A 260 -18.89 4.86 8.36
CA LYS A 260 -18.87 5.70 7.16
C LYS A 260 -17.76 5.33 6.21
N SER A 261 -18.03 5.50 4.93
CA SER A 261 -17.06 5.37 3.86
C SER A 261 -16.50 6.73 3.49
N VAL A 262 -15.29 6.73 2.93
CA VAL A 262 -14.60 7.93 2.51
C VAL A 262 -14.11 7.79 1.08
N ARG A 263 -14.28 8.84 0.28
CA ARG A 263 -13.65 8.95 -1.04
C ARG A 263 -12.93 10.28 -1.16
N LEU A 264 -11.85 10.31 -1.94
CA LEU A 264 -11.16 11.56 -2.25
C LEU A 264 -11.94 12.37 -3.28
N SER A 265 -11.78 13.69 -3.20
CA SER A 265 -12.27 14.61 -4.23
C SER A 265 -11.45 14.43 -5.50
N VAL A 266 -12.14 14.39 -6.65
CA VAL A 266 -11.52 14.20 -7.98
C VAL A 266 -11.55 15.51 -8.77
N PRO A 267 -10.55 15.78 -9.64
CA PRO A 267 -9.34 14.99 -9.85
C PRO A 267 -8.42 15.00 -8.62
N ILE A 268 -7.69 13.92 -8.40
CA ILE A 268 -6.76 13.77 -7.28
C ILE A 268 -5.42 14.37 -7.69
N THR A 269 -4.90 15.31 -6.90
CA THR A 269 -3.50 15.72 -6.99
C THR A 269 -2.67 14.78 -6.12
N ALA A 270 -1.84 13.96 -6.74
CA ALA A 270 -1.01 12.96 -6.08
C ALA A 270 0.46 13.38 -6.15
N THR A 271 1.12 13.41 -4.99
CA THR A 271 2.55 13.72 -4.88
C THR A 271 3.24 12.61 -4.11
N LEU A 272 4.26 12.00 -4.72
CA LEU A 272 5.22 11.16 -4.00
C LEU A 272 6.40 12.03 -3.59
N ARG A 273 6.62 12.22 -2.30
CA ARG A 273 7.82 12.83 -1.75
C ARG A 273 8.71 11.76 -1.17
N VAL A 274 10.02 11.85 -1.40
CA VAL A 274 10.97 10.86 -0.90
C VAL A 274 12.09 11.48 -0.07
N ILE A 275 12.61 10.68 0.86
CA ILE A 275 13.85 10.94 1.58
C ILE A 275 14.79 9.73 1.41
N PRO A 276 16.12 9.92 1.54
CA PRO A 276 17.06 8.81 1.44
C PRO A 276 16.67 7.63 2.37
N PRO A 277 16.82 6.38 1.91
CA PRO A 277 17.53 5.97 0.71
C PRO A 277 16.71 6.04 -0.59
N ALA A 278 15.43 6.39 -0.54
CA ALA A 278 14.61 6.57 -1.73
C ALA A 278 15.08 7.80 -2.53
N ASP A 279 15.07 7.71 -3.86
CA ASP A 279 15.60 8.76 -4.75
C ASP A 279 14.77 8.88 -6.03
N LEU A 280 14.25 10.09 -6.28
CA LEU A 280 13.52 10.47 -7.49
C LEU A 280 14.32 11.42 -8.39
N SER A 281 15.58 11.74 -8.06
CA SER A 281 16.41 12.69 -8.81
C SER A 281 16.60 12.33 -10.28
N ILE A 282 16.51 11.05 -10.64
CA ILE A 282 16.53 10.59 -12.03
C ILE A 282 15.41 11.19 -12.89
N LEU A 283 14.29 11.58 -12.26
CA LEU A 283 13.13 12.15 -12.94
C LEU A 283 13.23 13.66 -13.17
N GLU A 284 14.19 14.37 -12.55
CA GLU A 284 14.39 15.82 -12.70
C GLU A 284 14.51 16.26 -14.17
N LYS A 285 15.12 15.41 -14.99
CA LYS A 285 15.42 15.69 -16.41
C LYS A 285 14.47 15.03 -17.38
N VAL A 286 13.39 14.40 -16.90
CA VAL A 286 12.41 13.71 -17.74
C VAL A 286 11.34 14.71 -18.20
N PRO A 287 11.20 14.98 -19.52
CA PRO A 287 10.18 15.92 -20.00
C PRO A 287 8.77 15.49 -19.61
N GLY A 288 7.97 16.44 -19.12
CA GLY A 288 6.57 16.21 -18.74
C GLY A 288 6.37 15.68 -17.31
N ILE A 289 7.43 15.47 -16.53
CA ILE A 289 7.33 15.14 -15.11
C ILE A 289 7.43 16.43 -14.29
N GLU A 290 6.48 16.64 -13.39
CA GLU A 290 6.51 17.73 -12.41
C GLU A 290 7.36 17.31 -11.21
N TYR A 291 8.69 17.41 -11.35
CA TYR A 291 9.65 17.15 -10.29
C TYR A 291 10.04 18.43 -9.53
N GLN A 292 10.09 18.37 -8.20
CA GLN A 292 10.63 19.41 -7.33
C GLN A 292 11.15 18.79 -6.03
N ASP A 293 12.43 19.01 -5.69
CA ASP A 293 13.04 18.61 -4.40
C ASP A 293 12.62 17.21 -3.91
N GLN A 294 13.02 16.17 -4.64
CA GLN A 294 12.69 14.77 -4.32
C GLN A 294 11.18 14.49 -4.23
N SER A 295 10.37 15.33 -4.89
CA SER A 295 8.93 15.14 -5.00
C SER A 295 8.51 15.11 -6.45
N VAL A 296 7.58 14.22 -6.80
CA VAL A 296 6.95 14.19 -8.12
C VAL A 296 5.45 14.29 -7.95
N THR A 297 4.83 15.23 -8.66
CA THR A 297 3.37 15.46 -8.64
C THR A 297 2.74 15.07 -9.96
N PHE A 298 1.53 14.54 -9.90
CA PHE A 298 0.67 14.29 -11.06
C PHE A 298 -0.81 14.39 -10.67
N HIS A 299 -1.68 14.46 -11.67
CA HIS A 299 -3.13 14.46 -11.48
C HIS A 299 -3.72 13.14 -11.98
N ALA A 300 -4.65 12.59 -11.21
CA ALA A 300 -5.36 11.35 -11.52
C ALA A 300 -6.87 11.59 -11.55
N ALA A 301 -7.59 10.90 -12.43
CA ALA A 301 -9.04 11.01 -12.56
C ALA A 301 -9.78 10.34 -11.38
N ASP A 302 -9.17 9.31 -10.77
CA ASP A 302 -9.71 8.59 -9.63
C ASP A 302 -8.60 8.00 -8.73
N PHE A 303 -9.01 7.32 -7.65
CA PHE A 303 -8.08 6.75 -6.68
C PHE A 303 -7.24 5.61 -7.25
N GLN A 304 -7.75 4.81 -8.18
CA GLN A 304 -7.01 3.68 -8.73
C GLN A 304 -5.88 4.19 -9.62
N GLU A 305 -6.15 5.16 -10.49
CA GLU A 305 -5.11 5.81 -11.30
C GLU A 305 -4.06 6.50 -10.41
N ALA A 306 -4.50 7.16 -9.31
CA ALA A 306 -3.58 7.74 -8.33
C ALA A 306 -2.70 6.67 -7.68
N TYR A 307 -3.29 5.56 -7.22
CA TYR A 307 -2.56 4.48 -6.58
C TYR A 307 -1.54 3.83 -7.53
N ASP A 308 -1.96 3.50 -8.76
CA ASP A 308 -1.11 2.89 -9.77
C ASP A 308 0.07 3.81 -10.14
N GLY A 309 -0.20 5.11 -10.33
CA GLY A 309 0.83 6.11 -10.60
C GLY A 309 1.82 6.24 -9.44
N MET A 310 1.33 6.29 -8.20
CA MET A 310 2.18 6.36 -7.01
C MET A 310 3.04 5.10 -6.85
N ARG A 311 2.50 3.89 -7.07
CA ARG A 311 3.28 2.64 -7.09
C ARG A 311 4.34 2.61 -8.19
N GLY A 312 4.02 3.16 -9.36
CA GLY A 312 4.99 3.37 -10.44
C GLY A 312 6.15 4.26 -10.00
N LEU A 313 5.85 5.42 -9.42
CA LEU A 313 6.87 6.34 -8.88
C LEU A 313 7.68 5.71 -7.75
N MET A 314 7.06 4.94 -6.85
CA MET A 314 7.77 4.21 -5.80
C MET A 314 8.77 3.21 -6.37
N SER A 315 8.42 2.53 -7.47
CA SER A 315 9.34 1.60 -8.14
C SER A 315 10.56 2.33 -8.70
N VAL A 316 10.41 3.59 -9.14
CA VAL A 316 11.53 4.45 -9.53
C VAL A 316 12.33 4.91 -8.32
N ALA A 317 11.64 5.29 -7.24
CA ALA A 317 12.25 5.72 -5.98
C ALA A 317 13.19 4.66 -5.38
N GLN A 318 12.93 3.37 -5.64
CA GLN A 318 13.78 2.27 -5.23
C GLN A 318 15.18 2.26 -5.87
N SER A 319 15.44 3.10 -6.88
CA SER A 319 16.78 3.26 -7.47
C SER A 319 17.86 3.62 -6.44
N GLY A 320 17.52 4.43 -5.42
CA GLY A 320 18.47 4.75 -4.36
C GLY A 320 18.78 3.57 -3.43
N TYR A 321 17.86 2.61 -3.27
CA TYR A 321 18.10 1.37 -2.52
C TYR A 321 19.07 0.46 -3.27
N PHE A 322 18.93 0.40 -4.58
CA PHE A 322 19.86 -0.34 -5.44
C PHE A 322 21.29 0.20 -5.33
N ASN A 323 21.46 1.51 -5.17
CA ASN A 323 22.78 2.10 -4.97
C ASN A 323 23.43 1.60 -3.67
N ILE A 324 22.67 1.54 -2.58
CA ILE A 324 23.16 0.97 -1.31
C ILE A 324 23.50 -0.51 -1.47
N ALA A 325 22.63 -1.29 -2.12
CA ALA A 325 22.89 -2.71 -2.36
C ALA A 325 24.17 -2.91 -3.19
N ALA A 326 24.38 -2.11 -4.24
CA ALA A 326 25.57 -2.15 -5.05
C ALA A 326 26.83 -1.81 -4.23
N GLU A 327 26.79 -0.74 -3.43
CA GLU A 327 27.90 -0.36 -2.53
C GLU A 327 28.27 -1.48 -1.57
N LEU A 328 27.28 -2.13 -0.95
CA LEU A 328 27.50 -3.28 -0.06
C LEU A 328 28.08 -4.49 -0.80
N LEU A 329 27.62 -4.77 -2.02
CA LEU A 329 28.16 -5.85 -2.86
C LEU A 329 29.62 -5.58 -3.25
N PHE A 330 29.97 -4.34 -3.58
CA PHE A 330 31.37 -3.95 -3.84
C PHE A 330 32.26 -4.16 -2.61
N GLN A 331 31.75 -3.86 -1.41
CA GLN A 331 32.49 -4.07 -0.16
C GLN A 331 32.74 -5.56 0.15
N GLN A 332 31.90 -6.47 -0.33
CA GLN A 332 32.11 -7.92 -0.19
C GLN A 332 33.19 -8.50 -1.12
N GLY A 333 33.65 -7.72 -2.11
CA GLY A 333 34.77 -8.09 -2.98
C GLY A 333 34.40 -8.29 -4.45
N GLU A 334 35.44 -8.39 -5.29
CA GLU A 334 35.33 -8.41 -6.76
C GLU A 334 34.51 -9.60 -7.30
N GLU A 335 34.55 -10.76 -6.63
CA GLU A 335 33.83 -11.96 -7.05
C GLU A 335 32.30 -11.76 -7.02
N SER A 336 31.78 -11.17 -5.93
CA SER A 336 30.34 -10.90 -5.78
C SER A 336 29.85 -9.92 -6.84
N PHE A 337 30.62 -8.88 -7.12
CA PHE A 337 30.30 -7.92 -8.18
C PHE A 337 30.33 -8.56 -9.58
N MET A 338 31.30 -9.41 -9.87
CA MET A 338 31.38 -10.12 -11.16
C MET A 338 30.20 -11.06 -11.36
N LYS A 339 29.78 -11.81 -10.34
CA LYS A 339 28.57 -12.65 -10.39
C LYS A 339 27.32 -11.84 -10.70
N PHE A 340 27.16 -10.67 -10.07
CA PHE A 340 26.04 -9.77 -10.34
C PHE A 340 26.01 -9.31 -11.80
N LYS A 341 27.16 -8.84 -12.32
CA LYS A 341 27.29 -8.39 -13.72
C LYS A 341 27.01 -9.51 -14.72
N ASP A 342 27.57 -10.69 -14.50
CA ASP A 342 27.36 -11.86 -15.37
C ASP A 342 25.89 -12.30 -15.36
N GLY A 343 25.23 -12.24 -14.20
CA GLY A 343 23.79 -12.49 -14.07
C GLY A 343 22.91 -11.54 -14.88
N ILE A 344 23.24 -10.24 -14.91
CA ILE A 344 22.56 -9.26 -15.77
C ILE A 344 22.76 -9.63 -17.24
N PHE A 345 24.00 -9.88 -17.64
CA PHE A 345 24.35 -10.19 -19.03
C PHE A 345 23.62 -11.43 -19.53
N GLU A 346 23.61 -12.50 -18.74
CA GLU A 346 22.93 -13.75 -19.09
C GLU A 346 21.40 -13.58 -19.14
N SER A 347 20.82 -12.81 -18.22
CA SER A 347 19.38 -12.51 -18.23
C SER A 347 18.94 -11.75 -19.47
N TRP A 348 19.74 -10.75 -19.90
CA TRP A 348 19.54 -10.05 -21.16
C TRP A 348 19.67 -11.00 -22.36
N ARG A 349 20.72 -11.82 -22.39
CA ARG A 349 20.96 -12.78 -23.48
C ARG A 349 19.79 -13.74 -23.65
N LYS A 350 19.27 -14.30 -22.55
CA LYS A 350 18.11 -15.20 -22.54
C LYS A 350 16.85 -14.50 -23.08
N SER A 351 16.56 -13.30 -22.60
CA SER A 351 15.39 -12.52 -23.04
C SER A 351 15.48 -12.12 -24.52
N ALA A 352 16.68 -11.79 -25.00
CA ALA A 352 16.93 -11.47 -26.41
C ALA A 352 16.84 -12.69 -27.33
N SER A 353 17.23 -13.89 -26.86
CA SER A 353 17.06 -15.13 -27.63
C SER A 353 15.60 -15.59 -27.73
N ASP A 354 14.81 -15.39 -26.67
CA ASP A 354 13.39 -15.81 -26.63
C ASP A 354 12.53 -14.97 -27.59
N THR A 355 12.90 -13.70 -27.81
CA THR A 355 12.22 -12.80 -28.76
C THR A 355 12.61 -13.04 -30.23
N GLY A 356 13.67 -13.82 -30.49
CA GLY A 356 14.14 -14.17 -31.84
C GLY A 356 13.50 -15.42 -32.46
N SER A 357 12.67 -16.17 -31.72
CA SER A 357 12.01 -17.41 -32.19
C SER A 357 10.51 -17.25 -32.42
N THR A 358 10.08 -16.23 -33.16
CA THR A 358 8.70 -16.19 -33.67
C THR A 358 8.57 -17.07 -34.92
N ASP A 359 8.47 -18.39 -34.74
CA ASP A 359 7.69 -19.21 -35.67
C ASP A 359 6.22 -19.14 -35.25
N SER A 360 5.42 -18.52 -36.11
CA SER A 360 4.04 -18.09 -35.88
C SER A 360 2.99 -19.22 -35.85
N SER A 361 3.36 -20.47 -35.58
CA SER A 361 2.45 -21.61 -35.74
C SER A 361 2.10 -22.43 -34.48
N GLU A 362 2.73 -22.22 -33.32
CA GLU A 362 2.49 -23.06 -32.13
C GLU A 362 2.11 -22.31 -30.85
N ARG A 363 1.32 -21.24 -30.93
CA ARG A 363 0.58 -20.74 -29.75
C ARG A 363 -0.63 -21.66 -29.45
N LYS A 364 -0.36 -22.91 -29.08
CA LYS A 364 -1.30 -23.78 -28.38
C LYS A 364 -0.58 -24.64 -27.35
N LYS A 365 -0.95 -24.39 -26.08
CA LYS A 365 -0.85 -25.28 -24.91
C LYS A 365 0.56 -25.72 -24.51
N THR A 366 1.10 -25.05 -23.49
CA THR A 366 1.73 -25.68 -22.32
C THR A 366 1.99 -24.63 -21.25
N THR A 367 0.99 -24.39 -20.40
CA THR A 367 1.23 -23.86 -19.06
C THR A 367 0.94 -25.01 -18.12
N THR A 368 1.95 -25.86 -17.89
CA THR A 368 1.92 -26.86 -16.83
C THR A 368 3.24 -26.81 -16.11
N LYS A 369 3.15 -26.47 -14.83
CA LYS A 369 3.91 -26.96 -13.67
C LYS A 369 5.31 -27.49 -13.99
N GLU A 370 6.33 -26.87 -13.40
CA GLU A 370 7.21 -27.51 -12.40
C GLU A 370 8.35 -26.56 -11.98
N GLN A 371 8.88 -26.84 -10.78
CA GLN A 371 10.14 -26.35 -10.20
C GLN A 371 10.12 -25.03 -9.43
N LEU A 372 9.58 -25.09 -8.21
CA LEU A 372 10.31 -24.62 -7.02
C LEU A 372 10.18 -25.69 -5.93
N TYR A 373 11.08 -26.67 -5.96
CA TYR A 373 11.47 -27.50 -4.82
C TYR A 373 12.99 -27.46 -4.80
N PHE A 374 13.56 -26.76 -3.82
CA PHE A 374 14.96 -26.99 -3.44
C PHE A 374 14.95 -27.60 -2.05
N GLY A 375 15.38 -28.85 -2.00
CA GLY A 375 15.45 -29.67 -0.80
C GLY A 375 16.71 -29.43 0.02
N SER A 376 16.56 -29.81 1.29
CA SER A 376 17.55 -30.19 2.30
C SER A 376 18.96 -30.55 1.80
N GLN A 377 19.96 -29.94 2.43
CA GLN A 377 20.94 -30.67 3.25
C GLN A 377 21.18 -29.92 4.56
#